data_AF-A0A256G1K7-F1
#
_entry.id   AF-A0A256G1K7-F1
#
_cell.length_a   1.000
_cell.length_b   1.000
_cell.length_c   1.000
_cell.angle_alpha   90.00
_cell.angle_beta   90.00
_cell.angle_gamma   90.00
#
_symmetry.space_group_name_H-M   'P 1'
#
loop_
_entity.id
_entity.type
_entity.pdbx_description
1 polymer ?
#
loop_
_entity_poly.entity_id
_entity_poly.type
_entity_poly.pdbx_seq_one_letter_code
_entity_poly.pdbx_strand_id
1 'polypeptide(L)'
;MGTNPVVVRRVMSGLREQGYVRSEKGHGGGWEIACDLSKVTLHDIYNAIGKPSLLAMSNRTEMPGCLVEQAVNASLNKAFSDAEELLLKRFGEVTLAMLSADFHQRAIERGATFDLETAHDAS
;
A
#
# COMPACT_ATOMS: atom_id res chain seq x y z
N MET A 1 1.61 -16.19 6.26
CA MET A 1 0.76 -15.07 6.74
C MET A 1 -0.57 -15.63 7.24
N GLY A 2 -0.96 -15.35 8.48
CA GLY A 2 -2.26 -15.74 9.04
C GLY A 2 -3.38 -14.78 8.65
N THR A 3 -3.62 -14.61 7.34
CA THR A 3 -4.65 -13.70 6.81
C THR A 3 -5.72 -14.47 6.03
N ASN A 4 -6.91 -13.88 5.88
CA ASN A 4 -8.00 -14.52 5.16
C ASN A 4 -7.68 -14.61 3.64
N PRO A 5 -7.77 -15.80 3.01
CA PRO A 5 -7.49 -15.99 1.59
C PRO A 5 -8.26 -15.04 0.65
N VAL A 6 -9.47 -14.64 1.03
CA VAL A 6 -10.29 -13.69 0.25
C VAL A 6 -9.63 -12.31 0.20
N VAL A 7 -9.06 -11.85 1.31
CA VAL A 7 -8.36 -10.56 1.39
C VAL A 7 -7.12 -10.58 0.50
N VAL A 8 -6.32 -11.66 0.60
CA VAL A 8 -5.13 -11.83 -0.25
C VAL A 8 -5.51 -11.81 -1.72
N ARG A 9 -6.53 -12.57 -2.12
CA ARG A 9 -6.97 -12.61 -3.52
C ARG A 9 -7.40 -11.24 -4.02
N ARG A 10 -8.10 -10.44 -3.21
CA ARG A 10 -8.52 -9.08 -3.57
C ARG A 10 -7.33 -8.16 -3.79
N VAL A 11 -6.37 -8.18 -2.86
CA VAL A 11 -5.13 -7.38 -2.96
C VAL A 11 -4.35 -7.77 -4.21
N MET A 12 -4.10 -9.07 -4.42
CA MET A 12 -3.32 -9.54 -5.56
C MET A 12 -4.01 -9.27 -6.90
N SER A 13 -5.35 -9.33 -6.97
CA SER A 13 -6.10 -8.91 -8.16
C SER A 13 -5.88 -7.44 -8.49
N GLY A 14 -5.98 -6.54 -7.51
CA GLY A 14 -5.75 -5.11 -7.72
C GLY A 14 -4.32 -4.79 -8.16
N LEU A 15 -3.33 -5.46 -7.57
CA LEU A 15 -1.92 -5.36 -8.01
C LEU A 15 -1.72 -5.86 -9.44
N ARG A 16 -2.41 -6.92 -9.85
CA ARG A 16 -2.35 -7.45 -11.22
C ARG A 16 -2.98 -6.51 -12.24
N GLU A 17 -4.11 -5.90 -11.89
CA GLU A 17 -4.80 -4.92 -12.75
C GLU A 17 -3.93 -3.70 -13.05
N GLN A 18 -3.06 -3.31 -12.10
CA GLN A 18 -2.07 -2.25 -12.30
C GLN A 18 -0.74 -2.74 -12.91
N GLY A 19 -0.64 -4.04 -13.23
CA GLY A 19 0.56 -4.63 -13.84
C GLY A 19 1.75 -4.82 -12.90
N TYR A 20 1.57 -4.68 -11.58
CA TYR A 20 2.66 -4.85 -10.62
C TYR A 20 2.99 -6.31 -10.35
N VAL A 21 2.02 -7.21 -10.55
CA VAL A 21 2.22 -8.66 -10.43
C VAL A 21 1.58 -9.41 -11.59
N ARG A 22 2.12 -10.59 -11.90
CA ARG A 22 1.53 -11.55 -12.85
C ARG A 22 1.26 -12.89 -12.17
N SER A 23 0.22 -13.58 -12.63
CA SER A 23 -0.07 -14.94 -12.20
C SER A 23 0.72 -15.92 -13.05
N GLU A 24 1.44 -16.83 -12.42
CA GLU A 24 2.12 -17.92 -13.11
C GLU A 24 1.10 -19.00 -13.53
N LYS A 25 1.16 -19.48 -14.77
CA LYS A 25 0.22 -20.52 -15.27
C LYS A 25 0.69 -21.90 -14.84
N GLY A 26 -0.07 -22.60 -14.00
CA GLY A 26 0.18 -24.00 -13.61
C GLY A 26 -0.66 -24.47 -12.42
N HIS A 27 -0.70 -25.79 -12.17
CA HIS A 27 -1.53 -26.43 -11.12
C HIS A 27 -1.06 -26.16 -9.67
N GLY A 28 -0.06 -25.29 -9.51
CA GLY A 28 0.46 -24.76 -8.24
C GLY A 28 0.83 -23.27 -8.35
N GLY A 29 0.10 -22.52 -9.18
CA GLY A 29 0.45 -21.16 -9.60
C GLY A 29 0.73 -20.18 -8.45
N GLY A 30 1.81 -19.43 -8.60
CA GLY A 30 2.22 -18.34 -7.73
C GLY A 30 1.98 -16.96 -8.34
N TRP A 31 2.48 -15.95 -7.64
CA TRP A 31 2.52 -14.58 -8.10
C TRP A 31 3.96 -14.16 -8.28
N GLU A 32 4.24 -13.48 -9.38
CA GLU A 32 5.55 -12.92 -9.67
C GLU A 32 5.45 -11.40 -9.79
N ILE A 33 6.49 -10.70 -9.32
CA ILE A 33 6.62 -9.26 -9.53
C ILE A 33 6.83 -8.99 -11.01
N ALA A 34 6.02 -8.11 -11.59
CA ALA A 34 6.04 -7.77 -13.01
C ALA A 34 6.44 -6.31 -13.27
N CYS A 35 6.97 -5.63 -12.25
CA CYS A 35 7.34 -4.22 -12.30
C CYS A 35 8.76 -3.95 -11.76
N ASP A 36 9.29 -2.80 -12.14
CA ASP A 36 10.53 -2.26 -11.59
C ASP A 36 10.25 -1.61 -10.23
N LEU A 37 10.75 -2.24 -9.16
CA LEU A 37 10.52 -1.80 -7.77
C LEU A 37 11.08 -0.40 -7.48
N SER A 38 12.02 0.09 -8.30
CA SER A 38 12.57 1.45 -8.16
C SER A 38 11.61 2.53 -8.67
N LYS A 39 10.60 2.15 -9.47
CA LYS A 39 9.62 3.06 -10.08
C LYS A 39 8.24 2.99 -9.42
N VAL A 40 7.96 1.93 -8.67
CA VAL A 40 6.69 1.75 -7.98
C VAL A 40 6.80 2.30 -6.56
N THR A 41 5.92 3.24 -6.23
CA THR A 41 5.87 3.90 -4.93
C THR A 41 4.87 3.25 -3.97
N LEU A 42 4.96 3.58 -2.69
CA LEU A 42 3.95 3.17 -1.71
C LEU A 42 2.57 3.75 -2.06
N HIS A 43 2.51 4.94 -2.68
CA HIS A 43 1.27 5.54 -3.15
C HIS A 43 0.65 4.73 -4.29
N ASP A 44 1.47 4.22 -5.21
CA ASP A 44 1.00 3.36 -6.29
C ASP A 44 0.36 2.07 -5.76
N ILE A 45 0.99 1.47 -4.74
CA ILE A 45 0.45 0.29 -4.05
C ILE A 45 -0.84 0.63 -3.30
N TYR A 46 -0.89 1.77 -2.60
CA TYR A 46 -2.11 2.25 -1.93
C TYR A 46 -3.28 2.37 -2.91
N ASN A 47 -3.03 2.91 -4.12
CA ASN A 47 -4.02 3.01 -5.18
C ASN A 47 -4.44 1.62 -5.68
N ALA A 48 -3.50 0.72 -5.93
CA ALA A 48 -3.77 -0.62 -6.46
C ALA A 48 -4.61 -1.51 -5.52
N ILE A 49 -4.50 -1.31 -4.20
CA ILE A 49 -5.26 -2.09 -3.22
C ILE A 49 -6.63 -1.47 -2.88
N GLY A 50 -7.04 -0.42 -3.61
CA GLY A 50 -8.37 0.19 -3.49
C GLY A 50 -8.47 1.35 -2.51
N LYS A 51 -7.37 2.08 -2.26
CA LYS A 51 -7.33 3.32 -1.45
C LYS A 51 -8.04 3.17 -0.09
N PRO A 52 -7.58 2.26 0.78
CA PRO A 52 -8.20 2.08 2.10
C PRO A 52 -8.19 3.40 2.88
N SER A 53 -9.27 3.73 3.58
CA SER A 53 -9.37 4.98 4.36
C SER A 53 -8.17 5.15 5.30
N LEU A 54 -7.45 6.27 5.14
CA LEU A 54 -6.29 6.62 5.96
C LEU A 54 -6.71 7.28 7.28
N LEU A 55 -7.75 8.11 7.23
CA LEU A 55 -8.31 8.83 8.37
C LEU A 55 -9.79 8.45 8.52
N ALA A 56 -10.10 7.57 9.48
CA ALA A 56 -11.46 7.15 9.77
C ALA A 56 -12.13 8.11 10.76
N MET A 57 -12.44 9.33 10.32
CA MET A 57 -13.19 10.32 11.11
C MET A 57 -14.49 10.66 10.40
N SER A 58 -15.58 10.00 10.82
CA SER A 58 -16.93 10.32 10.33
C SER A 58 -17.61 11.28 11.31
N ASN A 59 -17.83 12.52 10.86
CA ASN A 59 -18.75 13.43 11.54
C ASN A 59 -20.15 12.82 11.41
N ARG A 60 -20.76 12.45 12.55
CA ARG A 60 -21.97 11.61 12.59
C ARG A 60 -23.25 12.30 12.10
N THR A 61 -23.18 13.51 11.55
CA THR A 61 -24.36 14.27 11.12
C THR A 61 -24.06 15.04 9.84
N GLU A 62 -24.72 14.61 8.74
CA GLU A 62 -24.58 15.19 7.40
C GLU A 62 -25.27 16.55 7.25
N MET A 63 -26.20 16.90 8.16
CA MET A 63 -26.89 18.20 8.22
C MET A 63 -27.04 18.68 9.67
N PRO A 64 -26.00 19.30 10.26
CA PRO A 64 -26.11 19.88 11.59
C PRO A 64 -27.09 21.05 11.58
N GLY A 65 -28.13 21.02 12.42
CA GLY A 65 -28.98 22.19 12.64
C GLY A 65 -28.25 23.34 13.37
N CYS A 66 -27.14 23.02 14.03
CA CYS A 66 -26.33 23.96 14.81
C CYS A 66 -25.23 24.60 13.95
N LEU A 67 -25.23 25.94 13.82
CA LEU A 67 -24.20 26.68 13.08
C LEU A 67 -22.79 26.49 13.64
N VAL A 68 -22.66 26.32 14.96
CA VAL A 68 -21.36 26.03 15.60
C VAL A 68 -20.84 24.68 15.14
N GLU A 69 -21.71 23.67 15.09
CA GLU A 69 -21.34 22.33 14.64
C GLU A 69 -20.93 22.33 13.15
N GLN A 70 -21.65 23.06 12.29
CA GLN A 70 -21.26 23.22 10.89
C GLN A 70 -19.85 23.83 10.74
N ALA A 71 -19.55 24.88 11.50
CA ALA A 71 -18.25 25.54 11.47
C ALA A 71 -17.12 24.62 11.96
N VAL A 72 -17.35 23.88 13.04
CA VAL A 72 -16.40 22.90 13.58
C VAL A 72 -16.16 21.77 12.58
N ASN A 73 -17.23 21.19 12.02
CA ASN A 73 -17.14 20.11 11.05
C ASN A 73 -16.39 20.53 9.78
N ALA A 74 -16.63 21.75 9.28
CA ALA A 74 -15.91 22.29 8.13
C ALA A 74 -14.41 22.46 8.41
N SER A 75 -14.06 22.97 9.59
CA SER A 75 -12.65 23.13 10.01
C SER A 75 -11.93 21.79 10.12
N LEU A 76 -12.57 20.80 10.75
CA LEU A 76 -12.04 19.44 10.90
C LEU A 76 -11.88 18.75 9.55
N ASN A 77 -12.90 18.80 8.68
CA ASN A 77 -12.84 18.19 7.35
C ASN A 77 -11.69 18.74 6.52
N LYS A 78 -11.47 20.06 6.57
CA LYS A 78 -10.35 20.68 5.88
C LYS A 78 -9.01 20.18 6.43
N ALA A 79 -8.83 20.20 7.75
CA ALA A 79 -7.60 19.72 8.38
C ALA A 79 -7.31 18.25 8.05
N PHE A 80 -8.32 17.40 8.00
CA PHE A 80 -8.15 15.99 7.61
C PHE A 80 -7.80 15.85 6.13
N SER A 81 -8.45 16.59 5.25
CA SER A 81 -8.11 16.60 3.82
C SER A 81 -6.65 17.03 3.59
N ASP A 82 -6.23 18.11 4.24
CA ASP A 82 -4.85 18.62 4.14
C ASP A 82 -3.84 17.58 4.66
N ALA A 83 -4.17 16.89 5.75
CA ALA A 83 -3.34 15.83 6.32
C ALA A 83 -3.26 14.58 5.42
N GLU A 84 -4.39 14.16 4.83
CA GLU A 84 -4.44 13.02 3.91
C GLU A 84 -3.61 13.30 2.65
N GLU A 85 -3.75 14.50 2.07
CA GLU A 85 -2.96 14.91 0.91
C GLU A 85 -1.46 14.89 1.22
N LEU A 86 -1.06 15.42 2.38
CA LEU A 86 0.33 15.39 2.83
C LEU A 86 0.83 13.95 2.95
N LEU A 87 0.03 13.04 3.53
CA LEU A 87 0.41 11.64 3.70
C LEU A 87 0.58 10.93 2.35
N LEU A 88 -0.36 11.13 1.42
CA LEU A 88 -0.28 10.57 0.06
C LEU A 88 0.93 11.09 -0.70
N LYS A 89 1.28 12.38 -0.52
CA LYS A 89 2.51 12.94 -1.08
C LYS A 89 3.75 12.21 -0.55
N ARG A 90 3.82 11.96 0.77
CA ARG A 90 4.93 11.20 1.37
C ARG A 90 4.98 9.75 0.88
N PHE A 91 3.83 9.12 0.65
CA PHE A 91 3.80 7.77 0.07
C PHE A 91 4.37 7.74 -1.35
N GLY A 92 4.26 8.84 -2.11
CA GLY A 92 4.89 9.00 -3.42
C GLY A 92 6.41 9.18 -3.39
N GLU A 93 6.99 9.49 -2.22
CA GLU A 93 8.45 9.67 -2.05
C GLU A 93 9.15 8.35 -1.70
N VAL A 94 8.41 7.29 -1.38
CA VAL A 94 8.94 5.99 -0.92
C VAL A 94 8.71 4.93 -1.99
N THR A 95 9.78 4.36 -2.55
CA THR A 95 9.69 3.27 -3.53
C THR A 95 9.71 1.90 -2.88
N LEU A 96 9.21 0.88 -3.58
CA LEU A 96 9.30 -0.50 -3.12
C LEU A 96 10.75 -0.99 -3.00
N ALA A 97 11.66 -0.49 -3.86
CA ALA A 97 13.08 -0.77 -3.74
C ALA A 97 13.66 -0.24 -2.42
N MET A 98 13.27 0.96 -1.98
CA MET A 98 13.70 1.52 -0.69
C MET A 98 13.21 0.67 0.49
N LEU A 99 11.94 0.26 0.46
CA LEU A 99 11.38 -0.61 1.51
C LEU A 99 12.03 -2.00 1.52
N SER A 100 12.33 -2.55 0.34
CA SER A 100 13.06 -3.81 0.22
C SER A 100 14.46 -3.71 0.81
N ALA A 101 15.20 -2.64 0.49
CA ALA A 101 16.54 -2.42 1.06
C ALA A 101 16.51 -2.30 2.59
N ASP A 102 15.59 -1.49 3.14
CA ASP A 102 15.42 -1.34 4.60
C ASP A 102 15.04 -2.69 5.26
N PHE A 103 14.17 -3.48 4.62
CA PHE A 103 13.84 -4.83 5.09
C PHE A 103 15.07 -5.74 5.17
N HIS A 104 15.84 -5.84 4.09
CA HIS A 104 17.02 -6.70 4.05
C HIS A 104 18.04 -6.29 5.11
N GLN A 105 18.26 -4.98 5.30
CA GLN A 105 19.14 -4.47 6.34
C GLN A 105 18.70 -4.93 7.73
N ARG A 106 17.43 -4.70 8.12
CA ARG A 106 16.91 -5.10 9.43
C ARG A 106 16.91 -6.61 9.64
N ALA A 107 16.73 -7.37 8.56
CA ALA A 107 16.67 -8.81 8.63
C ALA A 107 18.08 -9.41 8.87
N ILE A 108 19.11 -8.84 8.23
CA ILE A 108 20.53 -9.15 8.53
C ILE A 108 20.87 -8.80 9.98
N GLU A 109 20.45 -7.63 10.47
CA GLU A 109 20.65 -7.22 11.88
C GLU A 109 20.01 -8.20 12.88
N ARG A 110 18.95 -8.90 12.48
CA ARG A 110 18.27 -9.93 13.27
C ARG A 110 18.84 -11.34 13.08
N GLY A 111 19.93 -11.48 12.33
CA GLY A 111 20.61 -12.75 12.10
C GLY A 111 19.99 -13.63 11.01
N ALA A 112 19.14 -13.08 10.14
CA ALA A 112 18.68 -13.80 8.96
C ALA A 112 19.81 -13.84 7.92
N THR A 113 20.15 -15.04 7.45
CA THR A 113 21.03 -15.27 6.31
C THR A 113 20.17 -15.36 5.05
N PHE A 114 20.18 -14.31 4.23
CA PHE A 114 19.63 -14.38 2.88
C PHE A 114 20.77 -14.75 1.93
N ASP A 115 20.75 -15.98 1.40
CA ASP A 115 21.58 -16.32 0.26
C ASP A 115 21.05 -15.52 -0.95
N LEU A 116 21.77 -14.46 -1.32
CA LEU A 116 21.50 -13.64 -2.50
C LEU A 116 21.83 -14.38 -3.82
N GLU A 117 22.28 -15.64 -3.76
CA GLU A 117 22.66 -16.45 -4.93
C GLU A 117 21.49 -17.14 -5.67
N THR A 118 20.23 -16.93 -5.30
CA THR A 118 19.08 -17.52 -6.01
C THR A 118 18.16 -16.50 -6.70
N ALA A 119 18.67 -15.33 -7.08
CA ALA A 119 17.90 -14.34 -7.83
C ALA A 119 18.76 -13.59 -8.86
N HIS A 120 19.28 -14.31 -9.86
CA HIS A 120 19.39 -13.90 -11.27
C HIS A 120 20.16 -14.96 -12.07
N ASP A 121 19.66 -16.19 -12.10
CA ASP A 121 19.99 -17.13 -13.17
C ASP A 121 18.74 -17.92 -13.53
N ALA A 122 18.09 -17.47 -14.61
CA ALA A 122 17.32 -18.33 -15.49
C ALA A 122 17.27 -17.62 -16.86
N SER A 123 17.88 -18.32 -17.83
CA SER A 123 18.03 -17.99 -19.25
C SER A 123 16.79 -17.49 -19.98
#